data_AF-A0A957S0W3-F1
#
_entry.id   AF-A0A957S0W3-F1
#
_cell.length_a   1.000
_cell.length_b   1.000
_cell.length_c   1.000
_cell.angle_alpha   90.00
_cell.angle_beta   90.00
_cell.angle_gamma   90.00
#
_symmetry.space_group_name_H-M   'P 1'
#
loop_
_entity.id
_entity.type
_entity.pdbx_description
1 polymer ?
#
loop_
_entity_poly.entity_id
_entity_poly.type
_entity_poly.pdbx_seq_one_letter_code
_entity_poly.pdbx_strand_id
1 'polypeptide(L)'
;MLLLVVAALGLLGGCSSGQRNVAVYLLADATGALHAADPAVTGVISGTVTGGATGPLDQATVIVADRIGTPYTVVTDAAGRFQLTAPGGSYVVGAVAPGYAEGQTRDDAGRAA
;
A
#
# COMPACT_ATOMS: atom_id res chain seq x y z
N MET A 1 25.26 21.67 -1.37
CA MET A 1 23.94 21.02 -1.24
C MET A 1 23.45 20.37 -2.55
N LEU A 2 23.57 21.03 -3.71
CA LEU A 2 23.25 20.41 -5.02
C LEU A 2 24.14 19.19 -5.37
N LEU A 3 25.40 19.18 -4.91
CA LEU A 3 26.34 18.06 -5.13
C LEU A 3 25.99 16.78 -4.33
N LEU A 4 25.27 16.91 -3.20
CA LEU A 4 24.86 15.77 -2.36
C LEU A 4 23.64 15.03 -2.93
N VAL A 5 22.75 15.74 -3.60
CA VAL A 5 21.56 15.17 -4.26
C VAL A 5 21.96 14.34 -5.49
N VAL A 6 22.96 14.79 -6.25
CA VAL A 6 23.49 14.06 -7.42
C VAL A 6 24.25 12.79 -7.02
N ALA A 7 24.96 12.81 -5.88
CA ALA A 7 25.62 11.61 -5.34
C ALA A 7 24.61 10.55 -4.84
N ALA A 8 23.49 10.99 -4.24
CA ALA A 8 22.40 10.11 -3.85
C ALA A 8 21.65 9.50 -5.06
N LEU A 9 21.51 10.24 -6.17
CA LEU A 9 20.97 9.69 -7.43
C LEU A 9 21.97 8.73 -8.12
N GLY A 10 23.27 8.96 -8.00
CA GLY A 10 24.31 8.06 -8.55
C GLY A 10 24.35 6.68 -7.90
N LEU A 11 24.07 6.59 -6.58
CA LEU A 11 23.97 5.32 -5.85
C LEU A 11 22.71 4.50 -6.21
N LEU A 12 21.69 5.12 -6.82
CA LEU A 12 20.47 4.44 -7.29
C LEU A 12 20.65 3.80 -8.68
N GLY A 13 21.77 4.05 -9.38
CA GLY A 13 22.04 3.50 -10.71
C GLY A 13 22.65 2.09 -10.73
N GLY A 14 23.28 1.65 -9.63
CA GLY A 14 24.02 0.38 -9.56
C GLY A 14 23.61 -0.60 -8.45
N CYS A 15 22.60 -0.25 -7.64
CA CYS A 15 22.17 -1.06 -6.51
C CYS A 15 21.05 -2.05 -6.90
N SER A 16 21.10 -3.26 -6.34
CA SER A 16 19.98 -4.20 -6.37
C SER A 16 18.69 -3.53 -5.86
N SER A 17 17.52 -3.99 -6.34
CA SER A 17 16.22 -3.43 -5.97
C SER A 17 16.05 -3.29 -4.44
N GLY A 18 16.60 -4.23 -3.66
CA GLY A 18 16.56 -4.20 -2.20
C GLY A 18 17.32 -3.03 -1.57
N GLN A 19 18.55 -2.76 -2.02
CA GLN A 19 19.36 -1.66 -1.47
C GLN A 19 18.76 -0.28 -1.78
N ARG A 20 18.12 -0.12 -2.94
CA ARG A 20 17.39 1.11 -3.27
C ARG A 20 16.18 1.32 -2.39
N ASN A 21 15.41 0.25 -2.11
CA ASN A 21 14.26 0.34 -1.22
C ASN A 21 14.67 0.79 0.19
N VAL A 22 15.77 0.26 0.72
CA VAL A 22 16.32 0.66 2.02
C VAL A 22 16.80 2.10 2.00
N ALA A 23 17.59 2.51 1.00
CA ALA A 23 18.09 3.88 0.91
C ALA A 23 16.96 4.91 0.82
N VAL A 24 15.92 4.63 0.04
CA VAL A 24 14.73 5.48 -0.07
C VAL A 24 13.94 5.52 1.24
N TYR A 25 13.84 4.39 1.96
CA TYR A 25 13.21 4.35 3.28
C TYR A 25 13.95 5.24 4.28
N LEU A 26 15.28 5.09 4.40
CA LEU A 26 16.09 5.87 5.36
C LEU A 26 16.07 7.37 5.06
N LEU A 27 16.06 7.76 3.78
CA LEU A 27 15.91 9.16 3.39
C LEU A 27 14.52 9.70 3.75
N ALA A 28 13.46 8.92 3.52
CA ALA A 28 12.11 9.32 3.88
C ALA A 28 11.92 9.43 5.40
N ASP A 29 12.54 8.54 6.17
CA ASP A 29 12.54 8.57 7.64
C ASP A 29 13.27 9.81 8.17
N ALA A 30 14.51 10.02 7.72
CA ALA A 30 15.34 11.16 8.15
C ALA A 30 14.74 12.53 7.81
N THR A 31 13.88 12.60 6.79
CA THR A 31 13.22 13.84 6.37
C THR A 31 11.81 13.99 6.92
N GLY A 32 11.29 13.00 7.67
CA GLY A 32 9.90 12.98 8.12
C GLY A 32 8.89 12.84 6.97
N ALA A 33 9.35 12.45 5.78
CA ALA A 33 8.47 12.20 4.64
C ALA A 33 7.66 10.91 4.80
N LEU A 34 8.03 10.03 5.74
CA LEU A 34 7.16 8.95 6.21
C LEU A 34 5.95 9.55 6.95
N HIS A 35 4.87 9.81 6.22
CA HIS A 35 3.62 10.23 6.83
C HIS A 35 2.84 9.00 7.29
N ALA A 36 2.53 8.96 8.59
CA ALA A 36 1.48 8.09 9.11
C ALA A 36 0.14 8.56 8.56
N ALA A 37 -0.86 7.67 8.57
CA ALA A 37 -2.22 8.08 8.27
C ALA A 37 -2.69 9.14 9.28
N ASP A 38 -3.40 10.17 8.79
CA ASP A 38 -3.97 11.25 9.59
C ASP A 38 -5.29 10.78 10.24
N PRO A 39 -5.34 10.61 11.57
CA PRO A 39 -6.54 10.16 12.26
C PRO A 39 -7.66 11.21 12.29
N ALA A 40 -7.38 12.48 11.95
CA ALA A 40 -8.38 13.54 11.94
C ALA A 40 -9.31 13.49 10.71
N VAL A 41 -8.93 12.74 9.67
CA VAL A 41 -9.72 12.54 8.45
C VAL A 41 -9.92 11.04 8.25
N THR A 42 -11.10 10.63 7.82
CA THR A 42 -11.38 9.23 7.48
C THR A 42 -11.86 9.09 6.05
N GLY A 43 -11.40 8.04 5.37
CA GLY A 43 -11.87 7.64 4.04
C GLY A 43 -12.40 6.21 4.05
N VAL A 44 -13.07 5.84 2.95
CA VAL A 44 -13.53 4.47 2.70
C VAL A 44 -12.69 3.86 1.59
N ILE A 45 -12.16 2.67 1.84
CA ILE A 45 -11.50 1.83 0.85
C ILE A 45 -12.45 0.69 0.55
N SER A 46 -12.84 0.55 -0.72
CA SER A 46 -13.76 -0.48 -1.16
C SER A 46 -13.38 -0.98 -2.55
N GLY A 47 -13.65 -2.25 -2.81
CA GLY A 47 -13.37 -2.83 -4.11
C GLY A 47 -13.96 -4.24 -4.25
N THR A 48 -13.57 -4.88 -5.34
CA THR A 48 -13.96 -6.26 -5.65
C THR A 48 -12.72 -7.09 -5.96
N VAL A 49 -12.59 -8.25 -5.33
CA VAL A 49 -11.55 -9.23 -5.64
C VAL A 49 -12.09 -10.23 -6.66
N THR A 50 -11.37 -10.40 -7.76
CA THR A 50 -11.75 -11.32 -8.85
C THR A 50 -10.60 -12.25 -9.22
N GLY A 51 -10.90 -13.52 -9.49
CA GLY A 51 -9.92 -14.52 -9.94
C GLY A 51 -9.70 -14.54 -11.46
N GLY A 52 -9.96 -13.43 -12.14
CA GLY A 52 -9.97 -13.37 -13.61
C GLY A 52 -11.14 -14.18 -14.18
N ALA A 53 -10.86 -15.36 -14.73
CA ALA A 53 -11.86 -16.19 -15.42
C ALA A 53 -12.89 -16.85 -14.47
N THR A 54 -12.56 -17.02 -13.19
CA THR A 54 -13.48 -17.57 -12.17
C THR A 54 -14.48 -16.56 -11.65
N GLY A 55 -14.32 -15.27 -11.99
CA GLY A 55 -15.21 -14.21 -11.53
C GLY A 55 -14.89 -13.75 -10.09
N PRO A 56 -15.88 -13.21 -9.35
CA PRO A 56 -15.66 -12.69 -8.00
C PRO A 56 -15.25 -13.78 -7.02
N LEU A 57 -14.35 -13.46 -6.10
CA LEU A 57 -13.86 -14.39 -5.08
C LEU A 57 -14.49 -14.09 -3.72
N ASP A 58 -15.34 -15.00 -3.27
CA ASP A 58 -15.80 -15.06 -1.88
C ASP A 58 -14.67 -15.53 -0.95
N GLN A 59 -14.71 -15.11 0.32
CA GLN A 59 -13.76 -15.50 1.36
C GLN A 59 -12.29 -15.17 1.05
N ALA A 60 -12.02 -14.22 0.16
CA ALA A 60 -10.68 -13.69 -0.05
C ALA A 60 -10.33 -12.74 1.11
N THR A 61 -9.12 -12.90 1.66
CA THR A 61 -8.61 -12.02 2.71
C THR A 61 -7.95 -10.81 2.07
N VAL A 62 -8.47 -9.63 2.36
CA VAL A 62 -7.91 -8.35 1.93
C VAL A 62 -7.17 -7.71 3.10
N ILE A 63 -5.90 -7.38 2.88
CA ILE A 63 -5.02 -6.72 3.83
C ILE A 63 -4.78 -5.30 3.31
N VAL A 64 -5.07 -4.31 4.14
CA VAL A 64 -4.85 -2.90 3.81
C VAL A 64 -3.82 -2.34 4.79
N ALA A 65 -2.66 -1.95 4.30
CA ALA A 65 -1.55 -1.49 5.12
C ALA A 65 -1.02 -0.14 4.64
N ASP A 66 -0.79 0.77 5.57
CA ASP A 66 0.07 1.92 5.29
C ASP A 66 1.55 1.53 5.51
N ARG A 67 2.45 2.51 5.53
CA ARG A 67 3.89 2.26 5.56
C ARG A 67 4.46 1.95 6.95
N ILE A 68 3.77 2.31 8.03
CA ILE A 68 4.32 2.31 9.41
C ILE A 68 3.29 1.98 10.51
N GLY A 69 2.02 1.81 10.16
CA GLY A 69 0.89 1.57 11.04
C GLY A 69 0.45 0.10 11.05
N THR A 70 -0.62 -0.16 11.82
CA THR A 70 -1.21 -1.50 11.92
C THR A 70 -2.05 -1.79 10.69
N PRO A 71 -1.87 -2.96 10.03
CA PRO A 71 -2.69 -3.32 8.88
C PRO A 71 -4.13 -3.62 9.30
N TYR A 72 -5.05 -3.32 8.42
CA TYR A 72 -6.46 -3.71 8.52
C TYR A 72 -6.69 -4.99 7.72
N THR A 73 -7.67 -5.79 8.15
CA THR A 73 -8.04 -7.02 7.44
C THR A 73 -9.56 -7.10 7.28
N VAL A 74 -10.01 -7.43 6.08
CA VAL A 74 -11.42 -7.65 5.75
C VAL A 74 -11.56 -8.84 4.81
N VAL A 75 -12.64 -9.59 4.95
CA VAL A 75 -12.96 -10.74 4.09
C VAL A 75 -14.00 -10.32 3.07
N THR A 76 -13.85 -10.73 1.82
CA THR A 76 -14.82 -10.44 0.76
C THR A 76 -16.14 -11.19 0.95
N ASP A 77 -17.24 -10.58 0.48
CA ASP A 77 -18.55 -11.22 0.42
C ASP A 77 -18.69 -12.19 -0.78
N ALA A 78 -19.84 -12.85 -0.90
CA ALA A 78 -20.14 -13.77 -2.01
C ALA A 78 -20.08 -13.12 -3.41
N ALA A 79 -20.14 -11.79 -3.49
CA ALA A 79 -19.97 -11.02 -4.72
C ALA A 79 -18.51 -10.50 -4.89
N GLY A 80 -17.58 -10.97 -4.06
CA GLY A 80 -16.18 -10.58 -4.05
C GLY A 80 -15.92 -9.18 -3.50
N ARG A 81 -16.91 -8.51 -2.92
CA ARG A 81 -16.81 -7.11 -2.50
C ARG A 81 -16.26 -7.00 -1.09
N PHE A 82 -15.48 -5.95 -0.87
CA PHE A 82 -15.04 -5.55 0.47
C PHE A 82 -15.19 -4.04 0.66
N GLN A 83 -15.31 -3.64 1.92
CA GLN A 83 -15.33 -2.24 2.32
C GLN A 83 -14.70 -2.10 3.72
N LEU A 84 -13.85 -1.08 3.88
CA LEU A 84 -13.15 -0.75 5.11
C LEU A 84 -13.15 0.78 5.27
N THR A 85 -13.31 1.26 6.50
CA THR A 85 -13.02 2.67 6.84
C THR A 85 -11.61 2.77 7.41
N ALA A 86 -10.82 3.70 6.89
CA ALA A 86 -9.44 3.91 7.33
C ALA A 86 -9.14 5.41 7.51
N PRO A 87 -8.20 5.80 8.38
CA PRO A 87 -7.71 7.17 8.47
C PRO A 87 -7.14 7.69 7.13
N GLY A 88 -7.07 9.01 6.97
CA GLY A 88 -6.61 9.66 5.74
C GLY A 88 -5.15 9.30 5.46
N GLY A 89 -4.84 8.67 4.33
CA GLY A 89 -3.50 8.20 4.05
C GLY A 89 -3.36 7.46 2.72
N SER A 90 -2.12 7.08 2.40
CA SER A 90 -1.82 6.20 1.27
C SER A 90 -1.64 4.77 1.78
N TYR A 91 -2.35 3.84 1.16
CA TYR A 91 -2.37 2.43 1.54
C TYR A 91 -1.94 1.54 0.37
N VAL A 92 -1.38 0.39 0.71
CA VAL A 92 -1.24 -0.76 -0.17
C VAL A 92 -2.32 -1.76 0.21
N VAL A 93 -3.10 -2.18 -0.78
CA VAL A 93 -4.17 -3.16 -0.67
C VAL A 93 -3.67 -4.45 -1.28
N GLY A 94 -3.54 -5.50 -0.47
CA GLY A 94 -3.21 -6.86 -0.89
C GLY A 94 -4.42 -7.78 -0.76
N ALA A 95 -4.61 -8.71 -1.69
CA ALA A 95 -5.65 -9.73 -1.60
C ALA A 95 -5.03 -11.14 -1.72
N VAL A 96 -5.44 -12.04 -0.82
CA VAL A 96 -4.98 -13.43 -0.76
C VAL A 96 -6.19 -14.36 -0.74
N ALA A 97 -6.17 -15.37 -1.62
CA ALA A 97 -7.16 -16.43 -1.67
C ALA A 97 -6.47 -17.76 -1.98
N PRO A 98 -6.90 -18.90 -1.37
CA PRO A 98 -6.31 -20.20 -1.65
C PRO A 98 -6.37 -20.55 -3.14
N GLY A 99 -5.25 -21.00 -3.71
CA GLY A 99 -5.15 -21.36 -5.12
C GLY A 99 -4.94 -20.19 -6.09
N TYR A 100 -4.85 -18.95 -5.58
CA TYR A 100 -4.52 -17.77 -6.39
C TYR A 100 -3.18 -17.17 -5.97
N ALA A 101 -2.50 -16.55 -6.93
CA ALA A 101 -1.38 -15.68 -6.61
C ALA A 101 -1.88 -14.42 -5.89
N GLU A 102 -1.04 -13.84 -5.03
CA GLU A 102 -1.35 -12.60 -4.33
C GLU A 102 -1.49 -11.43 -5.31
N GLY A 103 -2.53 -10.61 -5.15
CA GLY A 103 -2.73 -9.37 -5.91
C GLY A 103 -2.46 -8.14 -5.04
N GLN A 104 -1.89 -7.07 -5.61
CA GLN A 104 -1.61 -5.83 -4.89
C GLN A 104 -1.96 -4.58 -5.70
N THR A 105 -2.52 -3.56 -5.05
CA THR A 105 -2.84 -2.24 -5.60
C THR A 105 -2.51 -1.15 -4.58
N ARG A 106 -2.30 0.10 -5.03
CA ARG A 106 -2.14 1.27 -4.16
C ARG A 106 -3.41 2.12 -4.20
N ASP A 107 -3.90 2.53 -3.03
CA ASP A 107 -5.07 3.40 -2.87
C ASP A 107 -4.78 4.59 -1.94
N ASP A 108 -5.32 5.76 -2.27
CA ASP A 108 -5.19 6.99 -1.48
C ASP A 108 -6.54 7.33 -0.82
N ALA A 109 -6.74 6.86 0.40
CA ALA A 109 -7.99 7.08 1.14
C ALA A 109 -7.97 8.46 1.82
N GLY A 110 -8.95 9.31 1.56
CA GLY A 110 -9.13 10.57 2.29
C GLY A 110 -8.03 11.63 2.08
N ARG A 111 -7.17 11.49 1.07
CA ARG A 111 -6.19 12.53 0.71
C ARG A 111 -6.90 13.64 -0.08
N ALA A 112 -6.87 14.88 0.42
CA ALA A 112 -7.31 16.04 -0.36
C ALA A 112 -6.38 16.22 -1.59
N ALA A 113 -6.98 16.44 -2.76
CA ALA A 113 -6.29 16.68 -4.03
C ALA A 113 -5.50 17.99 -4.04
#